data_AF-A0A0B3ARP4-F1
#
_entry.id   AF-A0A0B3ARP4-F1
#
_cell.length_a   1.000
_cell.length_b   1.000
_cell.length_c   1.000
_cell.angle_alpha   90.00
_cell.angle_beta   90.00
_cell.angle_gamma   90.00
#
_symmetry.space_group_name_H-M   'P 1'
#
loop_
_entity.id
_entity.type
_entity.pdbx_description
1 polymer ?
#
loop_
_entity_poly.entity_id
_entity_poly.type
_entity_poly.pdbx_seq_one_letter_code
_entity_poly.pdbx_strand_id
1 'polypeptide(L)'
;MLSPIYFFYSSYDKILHFCLPILSCFLIYYIVDKKNLSIQWKLWITFLFITSFLMFHEIGEYLIDQFWDLKLQGVYVWNIGGVEKFDLIQSKIDDTMMDLIFGSLGALTFILGKMGKTFYYKKFENK
;
A
#
# COMPACT_ATOMS: atom_id res chain seq x y z
N MET A 1 1.77 -4.37 -10.41
CA MET A 1 3.12 -4.74 -10.90
C MET A 1 3.30 -4.76 -12.44
N LEU A 2 3.01 -3.65 -13.16
CA LEU A 2 3.16 -3.59 -14.63
C LEU A 2 4.46 -2.91 -15.11
N SER A 3 5.29 -2.46 -14.18
CA SER A 3 6.54 -1.79 -14.50
C SER A 3 7.67 -2.81 -14.67
N PRO A 4 8.41 -2.82 -15.79
CA PRO A 4 9.58 -3.68 -15.97
C PRO A 4 10.65 -3.48 -14.88
N ILE A 5 10.64 -2.32 -14.21
CA ILE A 5 11.56 -1.96 -13.12
C ILE A 5 11.47 -2.97 -11.96
N TYR A 6 10.32 -3.60 -11.78
CA TYR A 6 10.07 -4.65 -10.80
C TYR A 6 11.14 -5.76 -10.84
N PHE A 7 11.53 -6.20 -12.05
CA PHE A 7 12.49 -7.29 -12.23
C PHE A 7 13.96 -6.89 -12.01
N PHE A 8 14.24 -5.59 -11.89
CA PHE A 8 15.59 -5.06 -11.66
C PHE A 8 15.84 -4.65 -10.22
N TYR A 9 14.78 -4.27 -9.49
CA TYR A 9 14.91 -3.78 -8.12
C TYR A 9 13.83 -4.39 -7.23
N SER A 10 14.23 -5.38 -6.43
CA SER A 10 13.34 -6.14 -5.54
C SER A 10 12.56 -5.27 -4.55
N SER A 11 13.12 -4.14 -4.12
CA SER A 11 12.45 -3.23 -3.19
C SER A 11 11.50 -2.23 -3.87
N TYR A 12 11.51 -2.13 -5.20
CA TYR A 12 10.66 -1.18 -5.93
C TYR A 12 9.18 -1.40 -5.61
N ASP A 13 8.79 -2.65 -5.58
CA ASP A 13 7.43 -3.07 -5.31
C ASP A 13 6.97 -2.66 -3.90
N LYS A 14 7.81 -2.89 -2.88
CA LYS A 14 7.51 -2.53 -1.50
C LYS A 14 7.42 -1.01 -1.31
N ILE A 15 8.24 -0.24 -2.03
CA ILE A 15 8.14 1.23 -2.06
C ILE A 15 6.80 1.66 -2.67
N LEU A 16 6.36 0.99 -3.75
CA LEU A 16 5.08 1.27 -4.38
C LEU A 16 3.92 0.96 -3.44
N HIS A 17 3.94 -0.20 -2.79
CA HIS A 17 2.94 -0.61 -1.80
C HIS A 17 2.91 0.30 -0.57
N PHE A 18 4.00 0.98 -0.22
CA PHE A 18 3.99 2.01 0.82
C PHE A 18 3.43 3.36 0.32
N CYS A 19 3.89 3.83 -0.84
CA CYS A 19 3.57 5.16 -1.36
C CYS A 19 2.13 5.28 -1.91
N LEU A 20 1.63 4.26 -2.62
CA LEU A 20 0.29 4.31 -3.22
C LEU A 20 -0.82 4.45 -2.18
N PRO A 21 -0.80 3.74 -1.04
CA PRO A 21 -1.81 3.93 0.01
C PRO A 21 -1.78 5.32 0.64
N ILE A 22 -0.60 5.96 0.77
CA ILE A 22 -0.51 7.36 1.22
C ILE A 22 -1.26 8.28 0.24
N LEU A 23 -0.97 8.16 -1.06
CA LEU A 23 -1.61 8.97 -2.11
C LEU A 23 -3.12 8.70 -2.17
N SER A 24 -3.52 7.44 -2.06
CA SER A 24 -4.92 7.03 -2.07
C SER A 24 -5.68 7.55 -0.85
N CYS A 25 -5.03 7.58 0.32
CA CYS A 25 -5.58 8.22 1.52
C CYS A 25 -5.90 9.70 1.28
N PHE A 26 -5.07 10.47 0.56
CA PHE A 26 -5.40 11.87 0.23
C PHE A 26 -6.69 11.97 -0.58
N LEU A 27 -6.89 11.10 -1.57
CA LEU A 27 -8.07 11.10 -2.42
C LEU A 27 -9.34 10.72 -1.64
N ILE A 28 -9.29 9.62 -0.89
CA ILE A 28 -10.43 9.15 -0.10
C ILE A 28 -10.75 10.16 1.01
N TYR A 29 -9.74 10.66 1.71
CA TYR A 29 -9.94 11.69 2.72
C TYR A 29 -10.56 12.95 2.13
N TYR A 30 -10.17 13.40 0.93
CA TYR A 30 -10.79 14.54 0.26
C TYR A 30 -12.31 14.38 0.05
N ILE A 31 -12.76 13.15 -0.25
CA ILE A 31 -14.19 12.84 -0.40
C ILE A 31 -14.88 12.83 0.97
N VAL A 32 -14.27 12.17 1.96
CA VAL A 32 -14.81 12.01 3.32
C VAL A 32 -14.83 13.33 4.08
N ASP A 33 -13.89 14.24 3.81
CA ASP A 33 -13.77 15.53 4.50
C ASP A 33 -14.95 16.47 4.22
N LYS A 34 -15.63 16.29 3.07
CA LYS A 34 -16.86 17.02 2.71
C LYS A 34 -18.09 16.59 3.53
N LYS A 35 -17.97 15.53 4.35
CA LYS A 35 -19.08 15.03 5.18
C LYS A 35 -19.06 15.69 6.56
N ASN A 36 -20.24 15.89 7.12
CA ASN A 36 -20.42 16.42 8.47
C ASN A 36 -20.15 15.33 9.53
N LEU A 37 -18.88 14.95 9.65
CA LEU A 37 -18.38 13.94 10.58
C LEU A 37 -17.23 14.52 11.40
N SER A 38 -17.03 13.98 12.60
CA SER A 38 -15.84 14.32 13.40
C SER A 38 -14.56 13.87 12.69
N ILE A 39 -13.46 14.57 12.94
CA ILE A 39 -12.16 14.27 12.33
C ILE A 39 -11.73 12.81 12.59
N GLN A 40 -12.04 12.27 13.77
CA GLN A 40 -11.72 10.88 14.12
C GLN A 40 -12.44 9.91 13.18
N TRP A 41 -13.73 10.12 12.92
CA TRP A 41 -14.49 9.28 11.99
C TRP A 41 -14.02 9.43 10.55
N LYS A 42 -13.68 10.66 10.12
CA LYS A 42 -13.13 10.88 8.77
C LYS A 42 -11.85 10.08 8.53
N LEU A 43 -10.95 10.09 9.51
CA LEU A 43 -9.69 9.36 9.47
C LEU A 43 -9.90 7.84 9.54
N TRP A 44 -10.77 7.36 10.43
CA TRP A 44 -11.10 5.94 10.53
C TRP A 44 -11.71 5.39 9.25
N ILE A 45 -12.66 6.09 8.64
CA ILE A 45 -13.28 5.69 7.37
C ILE A 45 -12.23 5.64 6.26
N THR A 46 -11.35 6.65 6.18
CA THR A 46 -10.27 6.68 5.19
C THR A 46 -9.35 5.48 5.36
N PHE A 47 -8.92 5.20 6.59
CA PHE A 47 -8.03 4.08 6.90
C PHE A 47 -8.67 2.74 6.54
N LEU A 48 -9.87 2.47 7.03
CA LEU A 48 -10.58 1.21 6.78
C LEU A 48 -10.87 1.00 5.30
N PHE A 49 -11.23 2.05 4.57
CA PHE A 49 -11.47 1.95 3.13
C PHE A 49 -10.20 1.54 2.38
N ILE A 50 -9.07 2.21 2.67
CA ILE A 50 -7.80 1.94 1.99
C ILE A 50 -7.26 0.56 2.34
N THR A 51 -7.29 0.15 3.61
CA THR A 51 -6.79 -1.19 4.01
C THR A 51 -7.69 -2.30 3.50
N SER A 52 -9.00 -2.08 3.42
CA SER A 52 -9.92 -3.06 2.82
C SER A 52 -9.66 -3.19 1.33
N PHE A 53 -9.48 -2.07 0.61
CA PHE A 53 -9.15 -2.09 -0.81
C PHE A 53 -7.81 -2.77 -1.08
N LEU A 54 -6.79 -2.49 -0.26
CA LEU A 54 -5.49 -3.17 -0.29
C LEU A 54 -5.66 -4.69 -0.12
N MET A 55 -6.41 -5.14 0.88
CA MET A 55 -6.70 -6.56 1.10
C MET A 55 -7.37 -7.21 -0.13
N PHE A 56 -8.37 -6.56 -0.71
CA PHE A 56 -9.03 -7.08 -1.91
C PHE A 56 -8.10 -7.15 -3.12
N HIS A 57 -7.23 -6.14 -3.29
CA HIS A 57 -6.24 -6.11 -4.35
C HIS A 57 -5.26 -7.29 -4.22
N GLU A 58 -4.68 -7.47 -3.04
CA GLU A 58 -3.72 -8.53 -2.75
C GLU A 58 -4.31 -9.94 -2.91
N ILE A 59 -5.53 -10.16 -2.41
CA ILE A 59 -6.23 -11.43 -2.62
C ILE A 59 -6.54 -11.64 -4.10
N GLY A 60 -6.92 -10.58 -4.82
CA GLY A 60 -7.16 -10.61 -6.25
C GLY A 60 -5.92 -11.02 -7.04
N GLU A 61 -4.78 -10.41 -6.75
CA GLU A 61 -3.49 -10.77 -7.36
C GLU A 61 -3.10 -12.21 -7.03
N TYR A 62 -3.26 -12.66 -5.78
CA TYR A 62 -3.03 -14.05 -5.39
C TYR A 62 -3.85 -15.01 -6.24
N LEU A 63 -5.17 -14.78 -6.33
CA LEU A 63 -6.06 -15.66 -7.09
C LEU A 63 -5.72 -15.67 -8.58
N ILE A 64 -5.50 -14.50 -9.19
CA ILE A 64 -5.12 -14.41 -10.61
C ILE A 64 -3.82 -15.16 -10.85
N ASP A 65 -2.84 -15.02 -9.96
CA ASP A 65 -1.55 -15.67 -10.09
C ASP A 65 -1.64 -17.20 -9.93
N GLN A 66 -2.55 -17.70 -9.09
CA GLN A 66 -2.85 -19.12 -8.98
C GLN A 66 -3.50 -19.69 -10.26
N PHE A 67 -4.34 -18.91 -10.95
CA PHE A 67 -5.03 -19.39 -12.16
C PHE A 67 -4.19 -19.29 -13.44
N TRP A 68 -3.33 -18.28 -13.56
CA TRP A 68 -2.65 -17.95 -14.81
C TRP A 68 -1.12 -17.90 -14.75
N ASP A 69 -0.51 -18.09 -13.57
CA ASP A 69 0.95 -18.05 -13.34
C ASP A 69 1.63 -16.83 -13.97
N LEU A 70 1.02 -15.66 -13.78
CA LEU A 70 1.45 -14.40 -14.37
C LEU A 70 2.65 -13.77 -13.65
N LYS A 71 3.11 -14.38 -12.55
CA LYS A 71 4.16 -13.87 -11.66
C LYS A 71 3.80 -12.49 -11.11
N LEU A 72 2.52 -12.31 -10.82
CA LEU A 72 2.01 -11.11 -10.14
C LEU A 72 2.33 -11.15 -8.65
N GLN A 73 2.64 -12.30 -8.08
CA GLN A 73 3.04 -12.41 -6.69
C GLN A 73 4.35 -13.16 -6.50
N GLY A 74 5.08 -12.76 -5.48
CA GLY A 74 6.43 -13.23 -5.21
C GLY A 74 7.44 -12.35 -5.92
N VAL A 75 8.55 -12.02 -5.26
CA VAL A 75 9.56 -11.13 -5.83
C VAL A 75 10.48 -11.90 -6.77
N TYR A 76 10.42 -11.56 -8.06
CA TYR A 76 11.27 -12.13 -9.10
C TYR A 76 12.32 -11.12 -9.54
N VAL A 77 13.59 -11.52 -9.58
CA VAL A 77 14.68 -10.69 -10.12
C VAL A 77 15.32 -11.37 -11.30
N TRP A 78 15.68 -10.58 -12.31
CA TRP A 78 16.31 -11.10 -13.51
C TRP A 78 17.71 -11.65 -13.21
N ASN A 79 17.91 -12.94 -13.47
CA ASN A 79 19.21 -13.57 -13.42
C ASN A 79 19.90 -13.46 -14.79
N ILE A 80 20.97 -12.67 -14.88
CA ILE A 80 21.71 -12.42 -16.13
C ILE A 80 22.70 -13.57 -16.43
N GLY A 81 23.05 -14.40 -15.45
CA GLY A 81 24.07 -15.45 -15.57
C GLY A 81 23.60 -16.88 -15.24
N GLY A 82 22.33 -17.06 -14.90
CA GLY A 82 21.75 -18.34 -14.50
C GLY A 82 21.07 -19.12 -15.61
N VAL A 83 20.73 -20.38 -15.32
CA VAL A 83 19.99 -21.27 -16.23
C VAL A 83 18.52 -20.86 -16.33
N GLU A 84 17.96 -20.30 -15.26
CA GLU A 84 16.60 -19.76 -15.22
C GLU A 84 16.59 -18.25 -15.48
N LYS A 85 15.54 -17.75 -16.14
CA LYS A 85 15.42 -16.33 -16.50
C LYS A 85 15.17 -15.42 -15.29
N PHE A 86 14.59 -15.94 -14.22
CA PHE A 86 14.23 -15.18 -13.02
C PHE A 86 14.48 -16.00 -11.77
N ASP A 87 15.13 -15.39 -10.78
CA ASP A 87 15.28 -15.98 -9.44
C ASP A 87 14.13 -15.48 -8.55
N LEU A 88 13.46 -16.41 -7.85
CA LEU A 88 12.47 -16.08 -6.83
C LEU A 88 13.19 -15.71 -5.52
N ILE A 89 13.13 -14.44 -5.15
CA ILE A 89 13.75 -13.91 -3.92
C ILE A 89 12.81 -14.04 -2.72
N GLN A 90 11.50 -13.91 -2.95
CA GLN A 90 10.49 -13.94 -1.90
C GLN A 90 9.28 -14.74 -2.36
N SER A 91 8.80 -15.64 -1.50
CA SER A 91 7.64 -16.48 -1.82
C SER A 91 6.37 -15.63 -2.01
N LYS A 92 5.40 -16.17 -2.77
CA LYS A 92 4.15 -15.46 -3.07
C LYS A 92 3.40 -15.00 -1.82
N ILE A 93 3.30 -15.87 -0.81
CA ILE A 93 2.60 -15.57 0.44
C ILE A 93 3.36 -14.52 1.26
N ASP A 94 4.68 -14.66 1.37
CA ASP A 94 5.49 -13.69 2.11
C ASP A 94 5.41 -12.31 1.44
N ASP A 95 5.39 -12.27 0.11
CA ASP A 95 5.20 -11.06 -0.71
C ASP A 95 3.89 -10.36 -0.37
N THR A 96 2.77 -11.08 -0.49
CA THR A 96 1.44 -10.59 -0.11
C THR A 96 1.40 -10.04 1.32
N MET A 97 1.96 -10.77 2.27
CA MET A 97 1.98 -10.33 3.67
C MET A 97 2.76 -9.04 3.84
N MET A 98 3.91 -8.93 3.17
CA MET A 98 4.72 -7.72 3.20
C MET A 98 4.02 -6.54 2.53
N ASP A 99 3.33 -6.75 1.41
CA ASP A 99 2.57 -5.70 0.73
C ASP A 99 1.40 -5.19 1.57
N LEU A 100 0.69 -6.10 2.26
CA LEU A 100 -0.32 -5.72 3.24
C LEU A 100 0.25 -4.87 4.38
N ILE A 101 1.43 -5.24 4.89
CA ILE A 101 2.12 -4.52 5.97
C ILE A 101 2.54 -3.13 5.48
N PHE A 102 3.28 -3.05 4.36
CA PHE A 102 3.75 -1.77 3.81
C PHE A 102 2.58 -0.86 3.44
N GLY A 103 1.51 -1.40 2.86
CA GLY A 103 0.34 -0.61 2.53
C GLY A 103 -0.43 -0.11 3.74
N SER A 104 -0.54 -0.93 4.79
CA SER A 104 -1.13 -0.50 6.07
C SER A 104 -0.27 0.59 6.74
N LEU A 105 1.06 0.47 6.72
CA LEU A 105 1.98 1.47 7.25
C LEU A 105 1.92 2.79 6.46
N GLY A 106 1.79 2.71 5.13
CA GLY A 106 1.54 3.88 4.29
C GLY A 106 0.25 4.59 4.69
N ALA A 107 -0.85 3.85 4.83
CA ALA A 107 -2.12 4.42 5.27
C ALA A 107 -2.01 5.06 6.68
N LEU A 108 -1.36 4.39 7.64
CA LEU A 108 -1.12 4.92 8.98
C LEU A 108 -0.29 6.21 8.98
N THR A 109 0.71 6.31 8.11
CA THR A 109 1.56 7.51 7.98
C THR A 109 0.71 8.74 7.66
N PHE A 110 -0.27 8.60 6.75
CA PHE A 110 -1.22 9.68 6.46
C PHE A 110 -2.09 10.05 7.67
N ILE A 111 -2.64 9.06 8.37
CA ILE A 111 -3.50 9.27 9.54
C ILE A 111 -2.74 10.03 10.64
N LEU A 112 -1.55 9.56 11.00
CA LEU A 112 -0.69 10.18 11.99
C LEU A 112 -0.32 11.62 11.60
N GLY A 113 0.01 11.84 10.32
CA GLY A 113 0.28 13.18 9.79
C GLY A 113 -0.92 14.13 9.94
N LYS A 114 -2.13 13.67 9.63
CA LYS A 114 -3.36 14.48 9.78
C LYS A 114 -3.74 14.72 11.24
N MET A 115 -3.58 13.73 12.10
CA MET A 115 -3.81 13.87 13.54
C MET A 115 -2.83 14.88 14.15
N GLY A 116 -1.54 14.75 13.85
CA GLY A 116 -0.49 15.66 14.30
C GLY A 116 -0.76 17.10 13.86
N LYS A 117 -1.13 17.30 12.58
CA LYS A 117 -1.56 18.60 12.07
C LYS A 117 -2.72 19.16 12.89
N THR A 118 -3.79 18.40 13.07
CA THR A 118 -5.00 18.84 13.80
C THR A 118 -4.70 19.22 15.25
N PHE A 119 -3.87 18.43 15.94
CA PHE A 119 -3.45 18.71 17.31
C PHE A 119 -2.63 20.00 17.39
N TYR A 120 -1.70 20.20 16.44
CA TYR A 120 -0.90 21.41 16.35
C TYR A 120 -1.77 22.66 16.21
N TYR A 121 -2.70 22.69 15.24
CA TYR A 121 -3.59 23.86 15.06
C TYR A 121 -4.41 24.19 16.31
N LYS A 122 -5.01 23.18 16.95
CA LYS A 122 -5.79 23.38 18.19
C LYS A 122 -4.94 23.95 19.33
N LYS A 123 -3.65 23.63 19.40
CA LYS A 123 -2.75 24.12 20.44
C LYS A 123 -2.40 25.60 20.27
N PHE A 124 -2.35 26.10 19.03
CA PHE A 124 -1.97 27.49 18.73
C PHE A 124 -3.18 28.41 18.56
N GLU A 125 -4.36 27.92 18.20
CA GLU A 125 -5.59 28.72 18.18
C GLU A 125 -6.20 28.99 19.57
N ASN A 126 -5.85 28.18 20.58
CA ASN A 126 -6.28 28.38 21.98
C ASN A 126 -5.30 29.27 22.79
N LYS A 127 -4.43 30.03 22.12
CA LYS A 127 -3.59 31.08 22.71
C LYS A 127 -3.99 32.42 22.14
#